data_AF-Q6C9G1-F1
#
_entry.id   AF-Q6C9G1-F1
#
_cell.length_a   1.000
_cell.length_b   1.000
_cell.length_c   1.000
_cell.angle_alpha   90.00
_cell.angle_beta   90.00
_cell.angle_gamma   90.00
#
_symmetry.space_group_name_H-M   'P 1'
#
loop_
_entity.id
_entity.type
_entity.pdbx_description
1 polymer ?
#
loop_
_entity_poly.entity_id
_entity_poly.type
_entity_poly.pdbx_seq_one_letter_code
_entity_poly.pdbx_strand_id
1 'polypeptide(L)'
;MAKLPTNWKQKYLKSQAEARTKKVSAISPMEVRNGTKKSLQKALAEAADEDEEDDEISTQVANEVEQRLFDLYGISPEYKSAVRTRLVSLKSKNSTIAVELLCGAIEPQAFAEYTVEQLKSDQRKKEEQALKDENLRQATMEKPTKEDINMYKDGRDREKWGVSRSAAAIDDD
;
A
#
# COMPACT_ATOMS: atom_id res chain seq x y z
N MET A 1 24.25 30.75 31.63
CA MET A 1 23.89 29.60 30.76
C MET A 1 23.29 30.14 29.47
N ALA A 2 23.95 29.95 28.33
CA ALA A 2 23.46 30.47 27.04
C ALA A 2 22.18 29.74 26.65
N LYS A 3 21.07 30.47 26.49
CA LYS A 3 19.80 29.91 26.02
C LYS A 3 19.98 29.42 24.58
N LEU A 4 19.68 28.15 24.33
CA LEU A 4 19.75 27.56 22.99
C LEU A 4 18.84 28.34 22.02
N PRO A 5 19.27 28.59 20.77
CA PRO A 5 18.46 29.30 19.79
C PRO A 5 17.14 28.55 19.53
N THR A 6 16.00 29.24 19.55
CA THR A 6 14.64 28.66 19.45
C THR A 6 14.41 27.74 18.23
N ASN A 7 15.29 27.79 17.22
CA ASN A 7 15.23 27.04 15.96
C ASN A 7 16.22 25.83 15.90
N TRP A 8 16.98 25.52 16.95
CA TRP A 8 18.05 24.51 16.87
C TRP A 8 17.59 23.12 16.38
N LYS A 9 16.38 22.69 16.75
CA LYS A 9 15.79 21.41 16.29
C LYS A 9 15.56 21.42 14.77
N GLN A 10 15.02 22.51 14.24
CA GLN A 10 14.73 22.65 12.80
C GLN A 10 16.03 22.67 11.98
N LYS A 11 17.07 23.39 12.44
CA LYS A 11 18.39 23.37 11.81
C LYS A 11 19.02 21.98 11.80
N TYR A 12 18.93 21.26 12.92
CA TYR A 12 19.45 19.90 13.03
C TYR A 12 18.72 18.94 12.08
N LEU A 13 17.40 18.97 12.05
CA LEU A 13 16.57 18.17 11.14
C LEU A 13 16.89 18.48 9.67
N LYS A 14 17.08 19.77 9.33
CA LYS A 14 17.44 20.19 7.98
C LYS A 14 18.83 19.70 7.58
N SER A 15 19.83 19.86 8.46
CA SER A 15 21.19 19.34 8.23
C SER A 15 21.21 17.82 8.08
N GLN A 16 20.45 17.09 8.91
CA GLN A 16 20.25 15.65 8.79
C GLN A 16 19.61 15.27 7.44
N ALA A 17 18.59 16.00 7.01
CA ALA A 17 17.94 15.78 5.71
C ALA A 17 18.91 16.03 4.55
N GLU A 18 19.67 17.13 4.57
CA GLU A 18 20.69 17.47 3.57
C GLU A 18 21.84 16.44 3.52
N ALA A 19 22.25 15.91 4.68
CA ALA A 19 23.24 14.84 4.74
C ALA A 19 22.69 13.53 4.14
N ARG A 20 21.42 13.20 4.41
CA ARG A 20 20.75 12.04 3.80
C ARG A 20 20.59 12.19 2.30
N THR A 21 20.22 13.37 1.78
CA THR A 21 20.10 13.59 0.33
C THR A 21 21.46 13.49 -0.36
N LYS A 22 22.51 14.09 0.20
CA LYS A 22 23.89 13.94 -0.31
C LYS A 22 24.35 12.49 -0.32
N LYS A 23 24.02 11.72 0.73
CA LYS A 23 24.34 10.29 0.78
C LYS A 23 23.61 9.53 -0.31
N VAL A 24 22.31 9.76 -0.50
CA VAL A 24 21.50 9.08 -1.52
C VAL A 24 21.95 9.42 -2.95
N SER A 25 22.34 10.68 -3.22
CA SER A 25 22.87 11.09 -4.53
C SER A 25 24.25 10.52 -4.85
N ALA A 26 25.01 10.11 -3.83
CA ALA A 26 26.33 9.49 -4.00
C ALA A 26 26.27 7.98 -4.26
N ILE A 27 25.10 7.33 -4.14
CA ILE A 27 24.97 5.89 -4.35
C ILE A 27 25.05 5.60 -5.86
N SER A 28 26.00 4.75 -6.23
CA SER A 28 26.12 4.29 -7.61
C SER A 28 24.88 3.52 -8.06
N PRO A 29 24.41 3.72 -9.31
CA PRO A 29 23.43 2.88 -9.98
C PRO A 29 23.59 1.37 -9.72
N MET A 30 24.82 0.86 -9.83
CA MET A 30 25.12 -0.56 -9.66
C MET A 30 24.92 -1.03 -8.22
N GLU A 31 25.18 -0.16 -7.24
CA GLU A 31 25.04 -0.49 -5.82
C GLU A 31 23.57 -0.60 -5.41
N VAL A 32 22.70 0.21 -6.03
CA VAL A 32 21.25 0.07 -5.89
C VAL A 32 20.80 -1.29 -6.42
N ARG A 33 21.25 -1.68 -7.62
CA ARG A 33 20.90 -2.95 -8.27
C ARG A 33 21.37 -4.16 -7.45
N ASN A 34 22.60 -4.12 -6.95
CA ASN A 34 23.13 -5.19 -6.10
C ASN A 34 22.36 -5.29 -4.77
N GLY A 35 21.96 -4.16 -4.19
CA GLY A 35 21.12 -4.13 -2.99
C GLY A 35 19.72 -4.70 -3.22
N THR A 36 19.11 -4.44 -4.38
CA THR A 36 17.80 -4.99 -4.74
C THR A 36 17.86 -6.49 -4.98
N LYS A 37 18.88 -6.97 -5.70
CA LYS A 37 19.13 -8.42 -5.91
C LYS A 37 19.23 -9.17 -4.58
N LYS A 38 20.07 -8.68 -3.66
CA LYS A 38 20.20 -9.27 -2.31
C LYS A 38 18.90 -9.26 -1.52
N SER A 39 18.10 -8.20 -1.66
CA SER A 39 16.82 -8.11 -0.95
C SER A 39 15.78 -9.09 -1.51
N LEU A 40 15.78 -9.30 -2.83
CA LEU A 40 14.92 -10.28 -3.50
C LEU A 40 15.35 -11.72 -3.17
N GLN A 41 16.64 -12.02 -3.28
CA GLN A 41 17.21 -13.31 -2.90
C GLN A 41 16.82 -13.66 -1.46
N LYS A 42 17.03 -12.72 -0.52
CA LYS A 42 16.63 -12.93 0.89
C LYS A 42 15.13 -13.21 1.04
N ALA A 43 14.28 -12.52 0.29
CA ALA A 43 12.83 -12.75 0.38
C ALA A 43 12.41 -14.12 -0.20
N LEU A 44 13.16 -14.63 -1.19
CA LEU A 44 12.94 -15.96 -1.76
C LEU A 44 13.49 -17.06 -0.84
N ALA A 45 14.68 -16.88 -0.29
CA ALA A 45 15.28 -17.79 0.67
C ALA A 45 14.45 -17.89 1.97
N GLU A 46 13.84 -16.80 2.43
CA GLU A 46 12.89 -16.83 3.56
C GLU A 46 11.61 -17.64 3.26
N ALA A 47 11.31 -17.91 1.99
CA ALA A 47 10.14 -18.67 1.56
C ALA A 47 10.47 -20.12 1.17
N ALA A 48 11.74 -20.42 0.89
CA ALA A 48 12.25 -21.78 0.78
C ALA A 48 12.43 -22.37 2.19
N ASP A 49 12.18 -23.66 2.35
CA ASP A 49 12.70 -24.38 3.51
C ASP A 49 14.22 -24.56 3.30
N GLU A 50 15.03 -24.43 4.35
CA GLU A 50 16.49 -24.17 4.30
C GLU A 50 17.37 -25.26 3.61
N ASP A 51 17.22 -25.48 2.30
CA ASP A 51 18.03 -26.40 1.50
C ASP A 51 19.07 -25.63 0.65
N GLU A 52 20.33 -26.12 0.58
CA GLU A 52 21.42 -25.43 -0.15
C GLU A 52 21.17 -25.31 -1.67
N GLU A 53 20.40 -26.22 -2.28
CA GLU A 53 20.03 -26.15 -3.70
C GLU A 53 19.09 -24.95 -3.98
N ASP A 54 18.28 -24.55 -3.01
CA ASP A 54 17.34 -23.44 -3.13
C ASP A 54 18.05 -22.07 -3.05
N ASP A 55 19.24 -22.00 -2.47
CA ASP A 55 20.06 -20.78 -2.41
C ASP A 55 20.62 -20.38 -3.78
N GLU A 56 21.04 -21.34 -4.60
CA GLU A 56 21.51 -21.08 -5.97
C GLU A 56 20.35 -20.66 -6.88
N ILE A 57 19.22 -21.39 -6.80
CA ILE A 57 18.01 -21.11 -7.57
C ILE A 57 17.45 -19.73 -7.20
N SER A 58 17.35 -19.42 -5.90
CA SER A 58 16.86 -18.11 -5.44
C SER A 58 17.75 -16.96 -5.91
N THR A 59 19.07 -17.18 -6.00
CA THR A 59 20.02 -16.20 -6.53
C THR A 59 19.81 -15.97 -8.02
N GLN A 60 19.62 -17.04 -8.80
CA GLN A 60 19.37 -16.94 -10.23
C GLN A 60 18.05 -16.21 -10.51
N VAL A 61 16.97 -16.65 -9.86
CA VAL A 61 15.63 -16.05 -10.00
C VAL A 61 15.65 -14.57 -9.61
N ALA A 62 16.29 -14.21 -8.49
CA ALA A 62 16.42 -12.82 -8.06
C ALA A 62 17.16 -11.94 -9.08
N ASN A 63 18.18 -12.50 -9.75
CA ASN A 63 18.91 -11.80 -10.81
C ASN A 63 18.04 -11.56 -12.05
N GLU A 64 17.28 -12.57 -12.49
CA GLU A 64 16.41 -12.48 -13.66
C GLU A 64 15.26 -11.49 -13.44
N VAL A 65 14.60 -11.55 -12.27
CA VAL A 65 13.54 -10.60 -11.90
C VAL A 65 14.08 -9.17 -11.85
N GLU A 66 15.26 -8.96 -11.23
CA GLU A 66 15.85 -7.62 -11.15
C GLU A 66 16.23 -7.09 -12.52
N GLN A 67 16.83 -7.93 -13.37
CA GLN A 67 17.21 -7.56 -14.72
C GLN A 67 15.98 -7.14 -15.53
N ARG A 68 14.90 -7.92 -15.49
CA ARG A 68 13.66 -7.58 -16.20
C ARG A 68 13.04 -6.29 -15.69
N LEU A 69 13.02 -6.07 -14.37
CA LEU A 69 12.55 -4.81 -13.78
C LEU A 69 13.40 -3.60 -14.21
N PHE A 70 14.72 -3.78 -14.28
CA PHE A 70 15.63 -2.74 -14.75
C PHE A 70 15.42 -2.43 -16.24
N ASP A 71 15.21 -3.45 -17.07
CA ASP A 71 14.97 -3.28 -18.51
C ASP A 71 13.66 -2.51 -18.79
N LEU A 72 12.62 -2.73 -17.96
CA LEU A 72 11.33 -2.06 -18.10
C LEU A 72 11.33 -0.60 -17.64
N TYR A 73 11.98 -0.30 -16.51
CA TYR A 73 11.82 0.98 -15.81
C TYR A 73 13.12 1.80 -15.70
N GLY A 74 14.29 1.22 -15.95
CA GLY A 74 15.58 1.81 -15.63
C GLY A 74 15.76 2.13 -14.14
N ILE A 75 16.79 2.89 -13.75
CA ILE A 75 16.90 3.39 -12.36
C ILE A 75 16.06 4.65 -12.20
N SER A 76 14.76 4.41 -12.09
CA SER A 76 13.72 5.42 -11.92
C SER A 76 13.04 5.28 -10.56
N PRO A 77 12.29 6.30 -10.09
CA PRO A 77 11.46 6.15 -8.89
C PRO A 77 10.41 5.02 -9.05
N GLU A 78 9.93 4.78 -10.27
CA GLU A 78 9.01 3.71 -10.64
C GLU A 78 9.64 2.34 -10.42
N TYR A 79 10.91 2.15 -10.81
CA TYR A 79 11.66 0.92 -10.53
C TYR A 79 11.68 0.59 -9.04
N LYS A 80 11.98 1.57 -8.18
CA LYS A 80 11.99 1.37 -6.73
C LYS A 80 10.60 1.02 -6.20
N SER A 81 9.55 1.61 -6.76
CA SER A 81 8.17 1.27 -6.42
C SER A 81 7.85 -0.18 -6.81
N ALA A 82 8.15 -0.57 -8.05
CA ALA A 82 7.94 -1.91 -8.56
C ALA A 82 8.68 -2.96 -7.71
N VAL A 83 9.96 -2.75 -7.40
CA VAL A 83 10.76 -3.62 -6.54
C VAL A 83 10.12 -3.79 -5.16
N ARG A 84 9.69 -2.69 -4.52
CA ARG A 84 9.02 -2.76 -3.21
C ARG A 84 7.73 -3.57 -3.27
N THR A 85 6.92 -3.38 -4.30
CA THR A 85 5.67 -4.14 -4.47
C THR A 85 5.94 -5.63 -4.62
N ARG A 86 6.93 -6.03 -5.44
CA ARG A 86 7.33 -7.45 -5.58
C ARG A 86 7.85 -8.01 -4.26
N LEU A 87 8.70 -7.26 -3.56
CA LEU A 87 9.24 -7.67 -2.27
C LEU A 87 8.15 -7.90 -1.21
N VAL A 88 7.14 -7.04 -1.15
CA VAL A 88 6.01 -7.19 -0.21
C VAL A 88 5.16 -8.40 -0.56
N SER A 89 4.98 -8.67 -1.86
CA SER A 89 4.27 -9.85 -2.34
C SER A 89 5.01 -11.15 -1.95
N LEU A 90 6.32 -11.22 -2.18
CA LEU A 90 7.16 -12.37 -1.81
C LEU A 90 7.19 -12.62 -0.30
N LYS A 91 7.26 -11.56 0.51
CA LYS A 91 7.28 -11.66 1.98
C LYS A 91 5.93 -11.93 2.63
N SER A 92 4.86 -12.00 1.84
CA SER A 92 3.53 -12.24 2.39
C SER A 92 3.38 -13.72 2.74
N LYS A 93 3.14 -14.03 4.02
CA LYS A 93 2.97 -15.40 4.54
C LYS A 93 1.89 -16.23 3.84
N ASN A 94 0.92 -15.56 3.21
CA ASN A 94 -0.22 -16.21 2.53
C ASN A 94 -0.04 -16.26 1.00
N SER A 95 1.16 -15.94 0.49
CA SER A 95 1.46 -15.93 -0.94
C SER A 95 2.17 -17.22 -1.32
N THR A 96 1.61 -17.97 -2.27
CA THR A 96 2.25 -19.14 -2.89
C THR A 96 3.27 -18.75 -3.96
N ILE A 97 3.30 -17.46 -4.34
CA ILE A 97 4.08 -16.96 -5.48
C ILE A 97 5.57 -17.22 -5.29
N ALA A 98 6.12 -17.09 -4.08
CA ALA A 98 7.54 -17.33 -3.84
C ALA A 98 7.92 -18.79 -4.11
N VAL A 99 7.12 -19.73 -3.61
CA VAL A 99 7.30 -21.18 -3.84
C VAL A 99 7.09 -21.52 -5.32
N GLU A 100 6.06 -20.96 -5.96
CA GLU A 100 5.80 -21.16 -7.39
C GLU A 100 6.92 -20.64 -8.29
N LEU A 101 7.61 -19.56 -7.87
CA LEU A 101 8.76 -19.01 -8.59
C LEU A 101 10.00 -19.91 -8.44
N LEU A 102 10.21 -20.50 -7.25
CA LEU A 102 11.31 -21.44 -6.98
C LEU A 102 11.11 -22.77 -7.69
N CYS A 103 9.87 -23.30 -7.70
CA CYS A 103 9.53 -24.53 -8.44
C CYS A 103 9.46 -24.33 -9.96
N GLY A 104 9.60 -23.10 -10.47
CA GLY A 104 9.54 -22.79 -11.90
C GLY A 104 8.13 -22.85 -12.51
N ALA A 105 7.07 -22.83 -11.71
CA ALA A 105 5.69 -22.75 -12.19
C ALA A 105 5.37 -21.38 -12.78
N ILE A 106 6.03 -20.33 -12.27
CA ILE A 106 5.96 -18.96 -12.79
C ILE A 106 7.31 -18.58 -13.38
N GLU A 107 7.30 -17.99 -14.57
CA GLU A 107 8.51 -17.43 -15.16
C GLU A 107 8.95 -16.14 -14.43
N PRO A 108 10.24 -16.00 -14.05
CA PRO A 108 10.77 -14.80 -13.41
C PRO A 108 10.49 -13.50 -14.18
N GLN A 109 10.50 -13.57 -15.52
CA GLN A 109 10.20 -12.44 -16.39
C GLN A 109 8.73 -12.02 -16.32
N ALA A 110 7.80 -12.99 -16.32
CA ALA A 110 6.37 -12.73 -16.20
C ALA A 110 6.04 -12.12 -14.83
N PHE A 111 6.67 -12.62 -13.75
CA PHE A 111 6.51 -12.06 -12.41
C PHE A 111 6.93 -10.58 -12.31
N ALA A 112 7.98 -10.19 -13.05
CA ALA A 112 8.40 -8.79 -13.14
C ALA A 112 7.33 -7.89 -13.76
N GLU A 113 6.42 -8.42 -14.58
CA GLU A 113 5.34 -7.69 -15.26
C GLU A 113 3.99 -7.74 -14.54
N TYR A 114 3.85 -8.58 -13.51
CA TYR A 114 2.59 -8.73 -12.78
C TYR A 114 2.01 -7.42 -12.25
N THR A 115 0.69 -7.32 -12.33
CA THR A 115 -0.07 -6.21 -11.74
C THR A 115 -0.17 -6.36 -10.23
N VAL A 116 -0.48 -5.26 -9.52
CA VAL A 116 -0.63 -5.26 -8.06
C VAL A 116 -1.72 -6.24 -7.60
N GLU A 117 -2.74 -6.45 -8.43
CA GLU A 117 -3.83 -7.38 -8.13
C GLU A 117 -3.40 -8.83 -8.27
N GLN A 118 -2.64 -9.17 -9.34
CA GLN A 118 -2.07 -10.51 -9.53
C GLN A 118 -1.08 -10.90 -8.42
N LEU A 119 -0.32 -9.92 -7.90
CA LEU A 119 0.63 -10.10 -6.79
C LEU A 119 -0.02 -10.35 -5.42
N LYS A 120 -1.35 -10.19 -5.28
CA LYS A 120 -2.06 -10.51 -4.04
C LYS A 120 -2.28 -12.01 -3.93
N SER A 121 -2.30 -12.51 -2.71
CA SER A 121 -2.77 -13.88 -2.45
C SER A 121 -4.23 -14.03 -2.83
N ASP A 122 -4.63 -15.23 -3.23
CA ASP A 122 -6.00 -15.50 -3.67
C ASP A 122 -7.03 -15.29 -2.56
N GLN A 123 -6.66 -15.58 -1.31
CA GLN A 123 -7.50 -15.29 -0.16
C GLN A 123 -7.78 -13.78 -0.04
N ARG A 124 -6.75 -12.94 -0.17
CA ARG A 124 -6.91 -11.49 -0.12
C ARG A 124 -7.69 -10.93 -1.30
N LYS A 125 -7.52 -11.51 -2.51
CA LYS A 125 -8.32 -11.13 -3.68
C LYS A 125 -9.80 -11.38 -3.41
N LYS A 126 -10.15 -12.57 -2.87
CA LYS A 126 -11.53 -12.93 -2.51
C LYS A 126 -12.12 -12.02 -1.45
N GLU A 127 -11.38 -11.74 -0.38
CA GLU A 127 -11.82 -10.84 0.69
C GLU A 127 -12.04 -9.41 0.18
N GLU A 128 -11.12 -8.89 -0.63
CA GLU A 128 -11.25 -7.56 -1.22
C GLU A 128 -12.45 -7.48 -2.18
N GLN A 129 -12.68 -8.53 -2.98
CA GLN A 129 -13.83 -8.59 -3.87
C GLN A 129 -15.15 -8.64 -3.09
N ALA A 130 -15.25 -9.49 -2.06
CA ALA A 130 -16.42 -9.54 -1.19
C ALA A 130 -16.70 -8.19 -0.50
N LEU A 131 -15.65 -7.52 -0.03
CA LEU A 131 -15.78 -6.20 0.60
C LEU A 131 -16.19 -5.12 -0.41
N LYS A 132 -15.64 -5.16 -1.64
CA LYS A 132 -16.03 -4.26 -2.73
C LYS A 132 -17.51 -4.45 -3.09
N ASP A 133 -17.95 -5.69 -3.22
CA ASP A 133 -19.34 -6.04 -3.55
C ASP A 133 -20.30 -5.58 -2.46
N GLU A 134 -19.94 -5.79 -1.18
CA GLU A 134 -20.74 -5.32 -0.04
C GLU A 134 -20.80 -3.79 0.03
N ASN A 135 -19.67 -3.11 -0.17
CA ASN A 135 -19.65 -1.64 -0.21
C ASN A 135 -20.49 -1.09 -1.37
N LEU A 136 -20.42 -1.71 -2.55
CA LEU A 136 -21.21 -1.32 -3.70
C LEU A 136 -22.71 -1.54 -3.45
N ARG A 137 -23.05 -2.68 -2.84
CA ARG A 137 -24.42 -3.00 -2.41
C ARG A 137 -24.93 -1.95 -1.43
N GLN A 138 -24.18 -1.64 -0.37
CA GLN A 138 -24.55 -0.61 0.61
C GLN A 138 -24.67 0.79 0.00
N ALA A 139 -23.80 1.13 -0.97
CA ALA A 139 -23.86 2.42 -1.65
C ALA A 139 -25.07 2.54 -2.60
N THR A 140 -25.50 1.44 -3.21
CA THR A 140 -26.63 1.38 -4.14
C THR A 140 -27.96 1.24 -3.42
N MET A 141 -27.97 0.65 -2.22
CA MET A 141 -29.15 0.55 -1.39
C MET A 141 -29.75 1.94 -1.15
N GLU A 142 -31.05 2.06 -1.43
CA GLU A 142 -31.81 3.26 -1.12
C GLU A 142 -31.76 3.45 0.40
N LYS A 143 -31.13 4.54 0.84
CA LYS A 143 -31.05 4.84 2.26
C LYS A 143 -32.49 4.95 2.76
N PRO A 144 -32.87 4.21 3.83
CA PRO A 144 -34.23 4.29 4.32
C PRO A 144 -34.58 5.75 4.58
N THR A 145 -35.70 6.20 4.02
CA THR A 145 -36.29 7.48 4.39
C THR A 145 -36.49 7.47 5.90
N LYS A 146 -36.28 8.61 6.56
CA LYS A 146 -36.48 8.68 8.01
C LYS A 146 -37.94 8.33 8.29
N GLU A 147 -38.17 7.49 9.31
CA GLU A 147 -39.51 6.97 9.64
C GLU A 147 -40.49 8.11 9.95
N ASP A 148 -40.01 9.15 10.64
CA ASP A 148 -40.80 10.32 10.99
C ASP A 148 -40.38 11.59 10.22
N ILE A 149 -41.39 12.33 9.75
CA ILE A 149 -41.21 13.64 9.09
C ILE A 149 -40.47 14.65 9.97
N ASN A 150 -40.61 14.54 11.30
CA ASN A 150 -39.95 15.40 12.29
C ASN A 150 -38.43 15.20 12.36
N MET A 151 -37.92 14.07 11.87
CA MET A 151 -36.47 13.81 11.84
C MET A 151 -35.78 14.52 10.67
N TYR A 152 -36.52 15.06 9.71
CA TYR A 152 -35.98 15.92 8.66
C TYR A 152 -35.71 17.32 9.22
N LYS A 153 -34.43 17.62 9.44
CA LYS A 153 -33.97 18.99 9.74
C LYS A 153 -33.67 19.69 8.42
N ASP A 154 -34.57 20.55 7.99
CA ASP A 154 -34.48 21.28 6.72
C ASP A 154 -33.46 22.45 6.74
N GLY A 155 -32.60 22.54 7.76
CA GLY A 155 -31.62 23.63 7.91
C GLY A 155 -32.21 25.04 8.05
N ARG A 156 -33.52 25.21 7.80
CA ARG A 156 -34.29 26.43 8.02
C ARG A 156 -34.49 26.60 9.52
N ASP A 157 -33.92 27.68 10.02
CA ASP A 157 -34.08 28.14 11.40
C ASP A 157 -35.52 28.65 11.58
N ARG A 158 -36.42 27.78 12.01
CA ARG A 158 -37.87 28.04 12.06
C ARG A 158 -38.23 29.14 13.05
N GLU A 159 -37.41 29.30 14.10
CA GLU A 159 -37.52 30.35 15.10
C GLU A 159 -37.29 31.74 14.50
N LYS A 160 -36.29 31.87 13.62
CA LYS A 160 -35.99 33.13 12.93
C LYS A 160 -37.13 33.62 12.02
N TRP A 161 -37.97 32.71 11.53
CA TRP A 161 -39.10 32.99 10.64
C TRP A 161 -40.47 32.88 11.33
N GLY A 162 -40.52 32.85 12.67
CA GLY A 162 -41.77 32.89 13.43
C GLY A 162 -42.66 31.65 13.30
N VAL A 163 -42.13 30.53 12.81
CA VAL A 163 -42.87 29.26 12.71
C VAL A 163 -42.58 28.44 13.97
N SER A 164 -43.15 28.90 15.09
CA SER A 164 -43.00 28.27 16.39
C SER A 164 -44.21 27.37 16.65
N ARG A 165 -43.95 26.06 16.72
CA ARG A 165 -44.88 24.95 17.04
C ARG A 165 -46.04 24.76 16.05
N SER A 166 -46.19 23.53 15.55
CA SER A 166 -47.39 23.13 14.81
C SER A 166 -48.64 23.40 15.65
N ALA A 167 -49.73 23.86 15.03
CA ALA A 167 -51.04 24.07 15.68
C ALA A 167 -51.62 22.80 16.35
N ALA A 168 -50.99 21.64 16.16
CA ALA A 168 -51.33 20.36 16.80
C ALA A 168 -50.83 20.23 18.25
N ALA A 169 -50.16 21.24 18.82
CA ALA A 169 -49.69 21.24 20.22
C ALA A 169 -50.65 22.00 21.17
N ILE A 170 -51.94 22.08 20.83
CA ILE A 170 -52.98 22.59 21.74
C ILE A 170 -53.38 21.39 22.59
N ASP A 171 -53.07 21.44 23.88
CA ASP A 171 -53.41 20.44 24.88
C ASP A 171 -54.94 20.22 24.92
N ASP A 172 -55.38 18.96 24.99
CA ASP A 172 -56.75 18.58 25.38
C ASP A 172 -56.96 19.01 26.86
N ASP A 173 -57.96 19.86 27.12
CA ASP A 173 -58.46 20.19 28.46
C ASP A 173 -59.13 18.98 29.16
#